data_AF-A0A1C2GK02-F1
#
_entry.id   AF-A0A1C2GK02-F1
#
_cell.length_a   1.000
_cell.length_b   1.000
_cell.length_c   1.000
_cell.angle_alpha   90.00
_cell.angle_beta   90.00
_cell.angle_gamma   90.00
#
_symmetry.space_group_name_H-M   'P 1'
#
loop_
_entity.id
_entity.type
_entity.pdbx_description
1 polymer ?
#
loop_
_entity_poly.entity_id
_entity_poly.type
_entity_poly.pdbx_seq_one_letter_code
_entity_poly.pdbx_strand_id
1 'polypeptide(L)'
;MAIVNLLDYKEDIKNFILSTFDKFSEEQYRPYVMGIYSCPWSGWVSLHFNITKDAPMDSCVDFEFVEYGFISFEEWEENTMIFGDSEWQDANGKLLLRKWGDGDEILNKLFFDFLKLIVSEIKQIKILPFVFIQMLDSAYSELIK
;
A
#
# COMPACT_ATOMS: atom_id res chain seq x y z
N MET A 1 1.33 -24.20 4.66
CA MET A 1 1.77 -22.83 4.36
C MET A 1 1.62 -22.63 2.87
N ALA A 2 0.77 -21.68 2.47
CA ALA A 2 0.70 -21.24 1.08
C ALA A 2 1.75 -20.14 0.88
N ILE A 3 2.39 -20.10 -0.29
CA ILE A 3 3.25 -18.99 -0.67
C ILE A 3 2.34 -17.86 -1.13
N VAL A 4 2.48 -16.68 -0.54
CA VAL A 4 1.80 -15.48 -1.03
C VAL A 4 2.68 -14.83 -2.10
N ASN A 5 2.22 -14.88 -3.35
CA ASN A 5 2.91 -14.24 -4.46
C ASN A 5 2.31 -12.86 -4.73
N LEU A 6 3.11 -11.80 -4.52
CA LEU A 6 2.63 -10.42 -4.64
C LEU A 6 2.12 -10.08 -6.04
N LEU A 7 2.68 -10.71 -7.08
CA LEU A 7 2.22 -10.46 -8.45
C LEU A 7 0.77 -10.85 -8.68
N ASP A 8 0.26 -11.83 -7.94
CA ASP A 8 -1.13 -12.28 -8.06
C ASP A 8 -2.12 -11.18 -7.64
N TYR A 9 -1.68 -10.25 -6.79
CA TYR A 9 -2.49 -9.13 -6.27
C TYR A 9 -2.24 -7.80 -6.98
N LYS A 10 -1.29 -7.77 -7.92
CA LYS A 10 -0.82 -6.51 -8.52
C LYS A 10 -1.95 -5.76 -9.23
N GLU A 11 -2.71 -6.46 -10.08
CA GLU A 11 -3.78 -5.83 -10.84
C GLU A 11 -4.95 -5.41 -9.94
N ASP A 12 -5.25 -6.15 -8.88
CA ASP A 12 -6.32 -5.79 -7.94
C ASP A 12 -5.97 -4.51 -7.17
N ILE A 13 -4.76 -4.41 -6.63
CA ILE A 13 -4.29 -3.18 -5.95
C ILE A 13 -4.23 -2.01 -6.92
N LYS A 14 -3.74 -2.23 -8.15
CA LYS A 14 -3.67 -1.19 -9.18
C LYS A 14 -5.06 -0.69 -9.56
N ASN A 15 -6.01 -1.58 -9.78
CA ASN A 15 -7.40 -1.24 -10.11
C ASN A 15 -8.08 -0.54 -8.93
N PHE A 16 -7.83 -1.00 -7.71
CA PHE A 16 -8.29 -0.34 -6.49
C PHE A 16 -7.79 1.11 -6.41
N ILE A 17 -6.49 1.35 -6.61
CA ILE A 17 -5.92 2.70 -6.59
C ILE A 17 -6.55 3.58 -7.68
N LEU A 18 -6.60 3.08 -8.92
CA LEU A 18 -7.13 3.81 -10.06
C LEU A 18 -8.61 4.19 -9.87
N SER A 19 -9.45 3.23 -9.50
CA SER A 19 -10.89 3.42 -9.35
C SER A 19 -11.22 4.32 -8.16
N THR A 20 -10.53 4.16 -7.03
CA THR A 20 -10.71 5.02 -5.86
C THR A 20 -10.30 6.45 -6.15
N PHE A 21 -9.17 6.65 -6.83
CA PHE A 21 -8.72 7.98 -7.24
C PHE A 21 -9.69 8.66 -8.22
N ASP A 22 -10.22 7.92 -9.20
CA ASP A 22 -11.22 8.45 -10.13
C ASP A 22 -12.48 8.87 -9.40
N LYS A 23 -13.03 7.97 -8.57
CA LYS A 23 -14.21 8.25 -7.77
C LYS A 23 -14.04 9.49 -6.90
N PHE A 24 -12.90 9.61 -6.20
CA PHE A 24 -12.61 10.78 -5.39
C PHE A 24 -12.55 12.07 -6.23
N SER A 25 -11.88 12.00 -7.37
CA SER A 25 -11.70 13.16 -8.27
C SER A 25 -13.01 13.61 -8.92
N GLU A 26 -13.96 12.68 -9.14
CA GLU A 26 -15.31 12.97 -9.65
C GLU A 26 -16.23 13.58 -8.59
N GLU A 27 -16.18 13.07 -7.35
CA GLU A 27 -17.07 13.50 -6.27
C GLU A 27 -16.64 14.79 -5.59
N GLN A 28 -15.34 15.03 -5.50
CA GLN A 28 -14.76 16.17 -4.79
C GLN A 28 -14.06 17.09 -5.78
N TYR A 29 -12.73 17.05 -5.76
CA TYR A 29 -11.84 17.74 -6.69
C TYR A 29 -10.60 16.88 -6.86
N ARG A 30 -9.78 17.20 -7.86
CA ARG A 30 -8.46 16.58 -8.00
C ARG A 30 -7.64 16.83 -6.73
N PRO A 31 -7.20 15.77 -6.01
CA PRO A 31 -6.43 15.94 -4.78
C PRO A 31 -5.04 16.49 -5.08
N TYR A 32 -4.45 17.16 -4.10
CA TYR A 32 -3.06 17.59 -4.14
C TYR A 32 -2.11 16.46 -3.74
N VAL A 33 -2.53 15.65 -2.77
CA VAL A 33 -1.80 14.47 -2.27
C VAL A 33 -2.75 13.28 -2.15
N MET A 34 -2.26 12.11 -2.55
CA MET A 34 -2.87 10.82 -2.28
C MET A 34 -1.96 10.02 -1.34
N GLY A 35 -2.48 9.63 -0.18
CA GLY A 35 -1.85 8.70 0.75
C GLY A 35 -2.20 7.26 0.40
N ILE A 36 -1.21 6.37 0.34
CA ILE A 36 -1.37 4.93 0.28
C ILE A 36 -0.82 4.36 1.58
N TYR A 37 -1.72 3.87 2.43
CA TYR A 37 -1.38 3.25 3.70
C TYR A 37 -1.55 1.75 3.56
N SER A 38 -0.64 0.97 4.15
CA SER A 38 -0.79 -0.49 4.13
C SER A 38 -0.28 -1.11 5.41
N CYS A 39 -0.95 -2.19 5.80
CA CYS A 39 -0.50 -3.10 6.83
C CYS A 39 -0.51 -4.51 6.23
N PRO A 40 0.62 -4.99 5.70
CA PRO A 40 0.66 -6.26 4.99
C PRO A 40 0.41 -7.45 5.92
N TRP A 41 0.86 -7.36 7.18
CA TRP A 41 0.63 -8.41 8.16
C TRP A 41 -0.82 -8.48 8.64
N SER A 42 -1.62 -7.42 8.48
CA SER A 42 -3.07 -7.42 8.71
C SER A 42 -3.86 -7.50 7.41
N GLY A 43 -3.19 -7.67 6.28
CA GLY A 43 -3.82 -7.93 4.99
C GLY A 43 -4.59 -6.75 4.39
N TRP A 44 -4.13 -5.50 4.47
CA TRP A 44 -4.89 -4.40 3.85
C TRP A 44 -4.06 -3.26 3.23
N VAL A 45 -4.73 -2.52 2.35
CA VAL A 45 -4.29 -1.26 1.75
C VAL A 45 -5.44 -0.24 1.80
N SER A 46 -5.17 0.99 2.22
CA SER A 46 -6.14 2.07 2.29
C SER A 46 -5.64 3.34 1.59
N LEU A 47 -6.58 4.11 1.04
CA LEU A 47 -6.31 5.36 0.35
C LEU A 47 -6.87 6.56 1.10
N HIS A 48 -6.06 7.61 1.14
CA HIS A 48 -6.32 8.85 1.85
C HIS A 48 -6.04 10.04 0.93
N PHE A 49 -6.69 11.16 1.15
CA PHE A 49 -6.55 12.33 0.26
C PHE A 49 -6.47 13.64 1.01
N ASN A 50 -5.67 14.56 0.47
CA ASN A 50 -5.66 15.99 0.82
C ASN A 50 -5.97 16.80 -0.43
N ILE A 51 -6.94 17.71 -0.31
CA ILE A 51 -7.24 18.71 -1.33
C ILE A 51 -6.52 20.02 -1.01
N THR A 52 -6.51 20.43 0.26
CA THR A 52 -6.02 21.77 0.66
C THR A 52 -4.69 21.77 1.40
N LYS A 53 -4.35 20.67 2.10
CA LYS A 53 -3.05 20.51 2.78
C LYS A 53 -1.96 20.10 1.80
N ASP A 54 -0.80 20.74 1.93
CA ASP A 54 0.43 20.39 1.21
C ASP A 54 0.91 18.97 1.57
N ALA A 55 1.93 18.51 0.82
CA ALA A 55 2.55 17.20 1.01
C ALA A 55 2.94 16.95 2.48
N PRO A 56 2.61 15.77 3.03
CA PRO A 56 3.00 15.44 4.39
C PRO A 56 4.52 15.42 4.54
N MET A 57 5.02 16.18 5.52
CA MET A 57 6.44 16.21 5.88
C MET A 57 6.78 15.26 7.05
N ASP A 58 5.77 14.71 7.73
CA ASP A 58 5.94 13.89 8.95
C ASP A 58 5.27 12.51 8.82
N SER A 59 5.77 11.54 9.59
CA SER A 59 5.31 10.14 9.61
C SER A 59 3.92 9.92 10.25
N CYS A 60 3.25 10.98 10.69
CA CYS A 60 1.93 10.92 11.31
C CYS A 60 1.01 11.90 10.57
N VAL A 61 0.64 11.54 9.35
CA VAL A 61 -0.10 12.43 8.46
C VAL A 61 -1.58 12.45 8.84
N ASP A 62 -2.07 13.65 9.12
CA ASP A 62 -3.50 13.91 9.30
C ASP A 62 -4.13 14.29 7.94
N PHE A 63 -4.64 13.28 7.23
CA PHE A 63 -5.35 13.48 5.96
C PHE A 63 -6.74 14.09 6.18
N GLU A 64 -7.18 14.94 5.25
CA GLU A 64 -8.54 15.49 5.25
C GLU A 64 -9.59 14.41 5.01
N PHE A 65 -9.27 13.48 4.12
CA PHE A 65 -10.13 12.35 3.76
C PHE A 65 -9.39 11.06 4.08
N VAL A 66 -9.63 10.56 5.28
CA VAL A 66 -9.02 9.33 5.81
C VAL A 66 -9.79 8.11 5.32
N GLU A 67 -9.07 7.07 4.87
CA GLU A 67 -9.64 5.77 4.47
C GLU A 67 -10.82 5.88 3.48
N TYR A 68 -10.71 6.79 2.51
CA TYR A 68 -11.75 6.97 1.48
C TYR A 68 -11.95 5.71 0.64
N GLY A 69 -10.87 4.95 0.42
CA GLY A 69 -10.93 3.60 -0.13
C GLY A 69 -10.19 2.62 0.76
N PHE A 70 -10.66 1.37 0.79
CA PHE A 70 -10.07 0.29 1.55
C PHE A 70 -10.20 -1.02 0.78
N ILE A 71 -9.14 -1.82 0.75
CA ILE A 71 -9.14 -3.20 0.24
C ILE A 71 -8.41 -4.09 1.24
N SER A 72 -8.94 -5.30 1.46
CA SER A 72 -8.36 -6.33 2.32
C SER A 72 -8.14 -7.64 1.59
N PHE A 73 -7.15 -8.39 2.05
CA PHE A 73 -6.66 -9.67 1.55
C PHE A 73 -6.59 -10.62 2.74
N GLU A 74 -7.68 -11.37 2.96
CA GLU A 74 -7.82 -12.29 4.10
C GLU A 74 -6.69 -13.31 4.12
N GLU A 75 -6.26 -13.79 2.95
CA GLU A 75 -5.17 -14.76 2.84
C GLU A 75 -3.83 -14.23 3.38
N TRP A 76 -3.61 -12.91 3.36
CA TRP A 76 -2.40 -12.32 3.92
C TRP A 76 -2.42 -12.41 5.43
N GLU A 77 -3.53 -11.97 6.06
CA GLU A 77 -3.75 -12.02 7.51
C GLU A 77 -3.67 -13.45 8.04
N GLU A 78 -4.32 -14.40 7.35
CA GLU A 78 -4.25 -15.82 7.70
C GLU A 78 -2.80 -16.33 7.71
N ASN A 79 -2.04 -16.01 6.65
CA ASN A 79 -0.64 -16.45 6.54
C ASN A 79 0.27 -15.80 7.61
N THR A 80 0.01 -14.56 8.02
CA THR A 80 0.93 -13.82 8.93
C THR A 80 0.54 -13.90 10.38
N MET A 81 -0.74 -13.76 10.73
CA MET A 81 -1.23 -13.66 12.10
C MET A 81 -1.70 -15.00 12.67
N ILE A 82 -2.26 -15.88 11.82
CA ILE A 82 -2.85 -17.14 12.27
C ILE A 82 -1.83 -18.29 12.24
N PHE A 83 -1.08 -18.44 11.14
CA PHE A 83 -0.13 -19.56 10.97
C PHE A 83 1.30 -19.25 11.45
N GLY A 84 1.60 -17.97 11.65
CA GLY A 84 2.83 -17.47 12.25
C GLY A 84 4.00 -17.32 11.29
N ASP A 85 4.51 -18.46 10.80
CA ASP A 85 5.52 -18.49 9.74
C ASP A 85 4.83 -18.33 8.37
N SER A 86 5.42 -17.52 7.49
CA SER A 86 4.89 -17.29 6.14
C SER A 86 5.98 -17.19 5.09
N GLU A 87 5.63 -17.58 3.87
CA GLU A 87 6.49 -17.45 2.70
C GLU A 87 5.89 -16.44 1.73
N TRP A 88 6.68 -15.45 1.36
CA TRP A 88 6.28 -14.36 0.47
C TRP A 88 7.17 -14.33 -0.75
N GLN A 89 6.60 -14.14 -1.93
CA GLN A 89 7.35 -14.00 -3.16
C GLN A 89 7.25 -12.57 -3.69
N ASP A 90 8.40 -11.94 -3.93
CA ASP A 90 8.48 -10.60 -4.51
C ASP A 90 8.19 -10.59 -6.02
N ALA A 91 8.10 -9.39 -6.60
CA ALA A 91 7.86 -9.21 -8.02
C ALA A 91 8.95 -9.80 -8.95
N ASN A 92 10.12 -10.16 -8.42
CA ASN A 92 11.22 -10.78 -9.14
C ASN A 92 11.29 -12.30 -8.90
N GLY A 93 10.33 -12.89 -8.18
CA GLY A 93 10.31 -14.30 -7.83
C GLY A 93 11.17 -14.66 -6.62
N LYS A 94 11.77 -13.69 -5.92
CA LYS A 94 12.57 -13.94 -4.72
C LYS A 94 11.66 -14.30 -3.54
N LEU A 95 11.95 -15.43 -2.92
CA LEU A 95 11.26 -15.88 -1.72
C LEU A 95 11.79 -15.20 -0.46
N LEU A 96 10.86 -14.86 0.42
CA LEU A 96 11.06 -14.27 1.72
C LEU A 96 10.38 -15.16 2.75
N LEU A 97 11.18 -15.72 3.65
CA LEU A 97 10.69 -16.51 4.77
C LEU A 97 10.56 -15.58 5.97
N ARG A 98 9.34 -15.36 6.44
CA ARG A 98 9.07 -14.66 7.69
C ARG A 98 8.90 -15.69 8.79
N LYS A 99 9.64 -15.54 9.89
CA LYS A 99 9.41 -16.30 11.11
C LYS A 99 8.55 -15.52 12.09
N TRP A 100 7.73 -16.24 12.84
CA TRP A 100 6.96 -15.63 13.92
C TRP A 100 7.89 -15.01 14.96
N GLY A 101 7.70 -13.73 15.25
CA GLY A 101 8.49 -12.98 16.23
C GLY A 101 9.66 -12.15 15.67
N ASP A 102 9.97 -12.26 14.38
CA ASP A 102 11.02 -11.44 13.72
C ASP A 102 10.61 -9.97 13.48
N GLY A 103 9.42 -9.58 13.96
CA GLY A 103 8.77 -8.34 13.59
C GLY A 103 8.18 -8.38 12.18
N ASP A 104 7.87 -7.21 11.66
CA ASP A 104 7.19 -7.00 10.38
C ASP A 104 8.00 -6.13 9.41
N GLU A 105 9.09 -5.50 9.85
CA GLU A 105 9.91 -4.58 9.03
C GLU A 105 10.38 -5.18 7.70
N ILE A 106 10.77 -6.46 7.68
CA ILE A 106 11.18 -7.12 6.44
C ILE A 106 10.00 -7.26 5.46
N LEU A 107 8.82 -7.59 5.97
CA LEU A 107 7.59 -7.69 5.18
C LEU A 107 7.11 -6.31 4.72
N ASN A 108 7.17 -5.32 5.61
CA ASN A 108 6.85 -3.92 5.30
C ASN A 108 7.76 -3.39 4.19
N LYS A 109 9.06 -3.67 4.23
CA LYS A 109 9.98 -3.30 3.14
C LYS A 109 9.58 -3.92 1.81
N LEU A 110 9.30 -5.22 1.82
CA LEU A 110 8.91 -5.97 0.63
C LEU A 110 7.65 -5.35 -0.02
N PHE A 111 6.66 -5.07 0.80
CA PHE A 111 5.40 -4.44 0.36
C PHE A 111 5.58 -3.00 -0.08
N PHE A 112 6.40 -2.23 0.62
CA PHE A 112 6.71 -0.87 0.26
C PHE A 112 7.32 -0.78 -1.14
N ASP A 113 8.32 -1.62 -1.43
CA ASP A 113 8.93 -1.70 -2.77
C ASP A 113 7.92 -2.13 -3.85
N PHE A 114 7.00 -3.04 -3.49
CA PHE A 114 5.93 -3.49 -4.38
C PHE A 114 4.90 -2.39 -4.69
N LEU A 115 4.46 -1.63 -3.69
CA LEU A 115 3.56 -0.49 -3.93
C LEU A 115 4.23 0.61 -4.75
N LYS A 116 5.53 0.85 -4.56
CA LYS A 116 6.30 1.77 -5.41
C LYS A 116 6.31 1.34 -6.88
N LEU A 117 6.45 0.04 -7.15
CA LEU A 117 6.34 -0.52 -8.50
C LEU A 117 4.95 -0.20 -9.10
N ILE A 118 3.87 -0.50 -8.37
CA ILE A 118 2.50 -0.25 -8.82
C ILE A 118 2.27 1.23 -9.10
N VAL A 119 2.67 2.11 -8.18
CA VAL A 119 2.54 3.58 -8.37
C VAL A 119 3.33 4.03 -9.60
N SER A 120 4.53 3.48 -9.81
CA SER A 120 5.31 3.80 -11.01
C SER A 120 4.61 3.36 -12.29
N GLU A 121 3.99 2.18 -12.33
CA GLU A 121 3.20 1.70 -13.48
C GLU A 121 1.98 2.60 -13.73
N ILE A 122 1.25 2.99 -12.67
CA ILE A 122 0.09 3.88 -12.80
C ILE A 122 0.50 5.24 -13.36
N LYS A 123 1.61 5.82 -12.89
CA LYS A 123 2.12 7.12 -13.38
C LYS A 123 2.46 7.12 -14.87
N GLN A 124 2.68 5.95 -15.50
CA GLN A 124 2.90 5.85 -16.94
C GLN A 124 1.62 6.05 -17.76
N ILE A 125 0.45 5.76 -17.18
CA ILE A 125 -0.84 5.78 -17.87
C ILE A 125 -1.79 6.86 -17.34
N LYS A 126 -1.48 7.46 -16.20
CA LYS A 126 -2.34 8.43 -15.52
C LYS A 126 -1.55 9.46 -14.75
N ILE A 127 -1.97 10.72 -14.85
CA ILE A 127 -1.39 11.80 -14.06
C ILE A 127 -1.96 11.72 -12.64
N LEU A 128 -1.18 11.20 -11.70
CA LEU A 128 -1.49 11.19 -10.29
C LEU A 128 -1.07 12.51 -9.61
N PRO A 129 -1.64 12.83 -8.43
CA PRO A 129 -1.08 13.83 -7.51
C PRO A 129 0.27 13.37 -6.94
N PHE A 130 0.82 14.13 -5.99
CA PHE A 130 1.89 13.60 -5.15
C PHE A 130 1.37 12.37 -4.39
N VAL A 131 2.15 11.30 -4.39
CA VAL A 131 1.75 10.03 -3.78
C VAL A 131 2.61 9.79 -2.55
N PHE A 132 2.00 9.76 -1.37
CA PHE A 132 2.68 9.42 -0.13
C PHE A 132 2.39 7.95 0.21
N ILE A 133 3.40 7.09 0.21
CA ILE A 133 3.26 5.68 0.61
C ILE A 133 3.75 5.56 2.05
N GLN A 134 2.99 4.90 2.92
CA GLN A 134 3.39 4.61 4.31
C GLN A 134 2.97 3.21 4.75
N MET A 135 3.90 2.47 5.33
CA MET A 135 3.60 1.20 6.02
C MET A 135 3.21 1.50 7.48
N LEU A 136 2.14 0.86 7.97
CA LEU A 136 1.69 1.03 9.36
C LEU A 136 2.81 0.64 10.33
N ASP A 137 2.99 1.45 11.39
CA ASP A 137 3.94 1.22 12.49
C ASP A 137 5.37 0.88 12.04
N SER A 138 5.78 1.42 10.89
CA SER A 138 7.03 1.06 10.23
C SER A 138 7.87 2.28 9.84
N ALA A 139 9.18 2.06 9.66
CA ALA A 139 10.10 3.08 9.16
C ALA A 139 9.90 3.42 7.67
N TYR A 140 9.16 2.59 6.91
CA TYR A 140 9.00 2.76 5.47
C TYR A 140 7.89 3.75 5.13
N SER A 141 8.31 4.93 4.68
CA SER A 141 7.44 5.92 4.05
C SER A 141 8.19 6.74 3.01
N GLU A 142 7.48 7.22 1.98
CA GLU A 142 8.06 8.09 0.94
C GLU A 142 7.00 8.91 0.22
N LEU A 143 7.34 10.17 -0.07
CA LEU A 143 6.59 11.03 -0.97
C LEU A 143 7.15 10.95 -2.39
N ILE A 144 6.38 10.37 -3.30
CA ILE A 144 6.69 10.23 -4.73
C ILE A 144 6.05 11.38 -5.51
N LYS A 145 6.90 12.26 -6.03
CA LYS A 145 6.52 13.39 -6.88
C LYS A 145 6.13 12.94 -8.28
#